data_AF-A0A9P8MML4-F1
#
_entry.id   AF-A0A9P8MML4-F1
#
_cell.length_a   1.000
_cell.length_b   1.000
_cell.length_c   1.000
_cell.angle_alpha   90.00
_cell.angle_beta   90.00
_cell.angle_gamma   90.00
#
_symmetry.space_group_name_H-M   'P 1'
#
loop_
_entity.id
_entity.type
_entity.pdbx_description
1 polymer ?
#
loop_
_entity_poly.entity_id
_entity_poly.type
_entity_poly.pdbx_seq_one_letter_code
_entity_poly.pdbx_strand_id
1 'polypeptide(L)'
;MSYSSSSSDSDESIEIPEDLNSTQFLLFAGFSEDTANVIWQSWNSHGIERFWVVDDAKHYVREKGRMRDAVGASDDWHGSLREMGMSDDFCRRVLDPAFDSVRLTECACFWALDTIDEAFAYLSSLDHRIQQKRRMQEISRMGSPDESVLPRPGIRSQGLQPGGAAPIPTLALVATPPPEQVEGRTMFYKGGSQIRLESCVADDGTINMFARRSSAPTDFHLTNGHYVYLTKQREIAHTYARFVEARVPSSKAAILQIAIPRDLVDDPLEIFGDDWRELIWHSRKGGRRLPANLQQYVEASILVGPVCSDGMHLVSRMSDKAELSMMKLSNGSKGSQWAIQSVARLEQIDDACSGFLWVTPVVDHTTGQGQGRRVSARNTWM
;
A
#
# COMPACT_ATOMS: atom_id res chain seq x y z
N MET A 1 3.11 -38.26 32.60
CA MET A 1 3.66 -37.84 31.30
C MET A 1 3.51 -36.34 31.25
N SER A 2 4.62 -35.63 31.45
CA SER A 2 4.66 -34.17 31.52
C SER A 2 4.79 -33.61 30.11
N TYR A 3 3.82 -32.80 29.68
CA TYR A 3 3.90 -32.08 28.42
C TYR A 3 4.78 -30.84 28.62
N SER A 4 5.98 -30.87 28.05
CA SER A 4 6.83 -29.69 27.90
C SER A 4 6.23 -28.79 26.81
N SER A 5 5.61 -27.69 27.20
CA SER A 5 5.31 -26.58 26.29
C SER A 5 6.62 -25.92 25.86
N SER A 6 7.07 -26.26 24.66
CA SER A 6 8.10 -25.53 23.94
C SER A 6 7.48 -24.25 23.36
N SER A 7 7.41 -23.21 24.18
CA SER A 7 7.17 -21.84 23.71
C SER A 7 8.45 -21.32 23.04
N SER A 8 8.65 -21.63 21.75
CA SER A 8 9.69 -21.01 20.93
C SER A 8 9.15 -19.67 20.44
N ASP A 9 9.15 -18.68 21.34
CA ASP A 9 8.99 -17.28 20.98
C ASP A 9 10.40 -16.78 20.60
N SER A 10 10.91 -17.27 19.46
CA SER A 10 12.05 -16.63 18.83
C SER A 10 11.52 -15.35 18.22
N ASP A 11 11.77 -14.24 18.92
CA ASP A 11 11.71 -12.88 18.39
C ASP A 11 12.70 -12.83 17.21
N GLU A 12 12.23 -13.35 16.08
CA GLU A 12 13.00 -13.56 14.86
C GLU A 12 13.19 -12.18 14.25
N SER A 13 14.26 -11.52 14.70
CA SER A 13 14.62 -10.20 14.22
C SER A 13 14.73 -10.25 12.70
N ILE A 14 13.84 -9.54 12.00
CA ILE A 14 13.86 -9.46 10.55
C ILE A 14 15.14 -8.75 10.13
N GLU A 15 16.05 -9.50 9.50
CA GLU A 15 17.27 -8.95 8.93
C GLU A 15 16.91 -8.07 7.72
N ILE A 16 17.26 -6.78 7.80
CA ILE A 16 17.03 -5.83 6.71
C ILE A 16 18.18 -5.97 5.70
N PRO A 17 17.91 -6.29 4.42
CA PRO A 17 18.96 -6.42 3.40
C PRO A 17 19.73 -5.12 3.20
N GLU A 18 21.06 -5.22 3.06
CA GLU A 18 21.93 -4.08 2.72
C GLU A 18 21.90 -3.72 1.22
N ASP A 19 21.64 -4.70 0.36
CA ASP A 19 21.54 -4.55 -1.09
C ASP A 19 20.20 -5.11 -1.60
N LEU A 20 19.55 -4.35 -2.48
CA LEU A 20 18.31 -4.77 -3.15
C LEU A 20 18.54 -5.90 -4.16
N ASN A 21 19.75 -6.03 -4.69
CA ASN A 21 20.16 -7.14 -5.56
C ASN A 21 20.88 -8.21 -4.74
N SER A 22 20.14 -8.93 -3.90
CA SER A 22 20.71 -9.94 -3.01
C SER A 22 19.75 -11.11 -2.73
N THR A 23 20.29 -12.24 -2.26
CA THR A 23 19.48 -13.34 -1.72
C THR A 23 18.69 -12.90 -0.50
N GLN A 24 19.24 -12.01 0.32
CA GLN A 24 18.59 -11.46 1.52
C GLN A 24 17.32 -10.70 1.14
N PHE A 25 17.31 -9.94 0.04
CA PHE A 25 16.10 -9.32 -0.48
C PHE A 25 15.01 -10.36 -0.79
N LEU A 26 15.37 -11.49 -1.42
CA LEU A 26 14.42 -12.54 -1.76
C LEU A 26 13.81 -13.18 -0.50
N LEU A 27 14.64 -13.47 0.51
CA LEU A 27 14.17 -13.95 1.81
C LEU A 27 13.22 -12.94 2.47
N PHE A 28 13.61 -11.67 2.48
CA PHE A 28 12.79 -10.56 3.00
C PHE A 28 11.45 -10.44 2.26
N ALA A 29 11.43 -10.66 0.94
CA ALA A 29 10.22 -10.66 0.12
C ALA A 29 9.32 -11.88 0.33
N GLY A 30 9.71 -12.82 1.20
CA GLY A 30 8.90 -13.96 1.63
C GLY A 30 9.19 -15.27 0.89
N PHE A 31 10.26 -15.36 0.10
CA PHE A 31 10.67 -16.62 -0.52
C PHE A 31 11.28 -17.58 0.50
N SER A 32 11.19 -18.89 0.24
CA SER A 32 11.98 -19.89 0.95
C SER A 32 13.46 -19.77 0.58
N GLU A 33 14.35 -20.25 1.45
CA GLU A 33 15.80 -20.23 1.21
C GLU A 33 16.20 -20.96 -0.08
N ASP A 34 15.63 -22.14 -0.33
CA ASP A 34 15.87 -22.90 -1.55
C ASP A 34 15.47 -22.10 -2.80
N THR A 35 14.30 -21.47 -2.78
CA THR A 35 13.82 -20.69 -3.94
C THR A 35 14.64 -19.41 -4.12
N ALA A 36 14.95 -18.72 -3.03
CA ALA A 36 15.80 -17.53 -3.07
C ALA A 36 17.15 -17.84 -3.72
N ASN A 37 17.77 -18.97 -3.37
CA ASN A 37 19.01 -19.43 -3.97
C ASN A 37 18.86 -19.75 -5.47
N VAL A 38 17.77 -20.39 -5.89
CA VAL A 38 17.50 -20.68 -7.31
C VAL A 38 17.35 -19.38 -8.11
N ILE A 39 16.55 -18.43 -7.63
CA ILE A 39 16.33 -17.14 -8.29
C ILE A 39 17.65 -16.36 -8.36
N TRP A 40 18.42 -16.33 -7.26
CA TRP A 40 19.71 -15.65 -7.19
C TRP A 40 20.73 -16.23 -8.17
N GLN A 41 20.85 -17.56 -8.23
CA GLN A 41 21.74 -18.24 -9.18
C GLN A 41 21.32 -17.98 -10.63
N SER A 42 20.02 -18.02 -10.91
CA SER A 42 19.46 -17.65 -12.22
C SER A 42 19.88 -16.22 -12.57
N TRP A 43 19.60 -15.24 -11.72
CA TRP A 43 19.93 -13.83 -11.95
C TRP A 43 21.43 -13.64 -12.22
N ASN A 44 22.31 -14.22 -11.39
CA ASN A 44 23.77 -14.14 -11.55
C ASN A 44 24.29 -14.77 -12.85
N SER A 45 23.60 -15.79 -13.39
CA SER A 45 24.03 -16.47 -14.62
C SER A 45 23.81 -15.66 -15.89
N HIS A 46 22.96 -14.61 -15.85
CA HIS A 46 22.60 -13.81 -17.03
C HIS A 46 23.57 -12.65 -17.35
N GLY A 47 24.62 -12.43 -16.55
CA GLY A 47 25.62 -11.37 -16.79
C GLY A 47 25.13 -9.95 -16.44
N ILE A 48 25.92 -8.93 -16.82
CA ILE A 48 25.76 -7.51 -16.40
C ILE A 48 24.50 -6.83 -16.98
N GLU A 49 23.78 -7.46 -17.92
CA GLU A 49 22.71 -6.81 -18.69
C GLU A 49 21.33 -6.77 -17.98
N ARG A 50 21.18 -7.25 -16.74
CA ARG A 50 19.90 -7.18 -16.00
C ARG A 50 19.87 -6.07 -14.95
N PHE A 51 18.70 -5.46 -14.81
CA PHE A 51 18.47 -4.32 -13.92
C PHE A 51 18.37 -4.73 -12.45
N TRP A 52 17.41 -5.59 -12.10
CA TRP A 52 17.11 -5.90 -10.69
C TRP A 52 16.70 -7.37 -10.47
N VAL A 53 17.16 -7.97 -9.36
CA VAL A 53 16.79 -9.34 -8.96
C VAL A 53 15.27 -9.50 -8.73
N VAL A 54 14.58 -8.40 -8.41
CA VAL A 54 13.12 -8.38 -8.24
C VAL A 54 12.38 -8.77 -9.53
N ASP A 55 12.92 -8.43 -10.70
CA ASP A 55 12.30 -8.78 -11.98
C ASP A 55 12.38 -10.29 -12.24
N ASP A 56 13.51 -10.92 -11.91
CA ASP A 56 13.70 -12.37 -11.94
C ASP A 56 12.77 -13.08 -10.96
N ALA A 57 12.63 -12.56 -9.74
CA ALA A 57 11.72 -13.10 -8.73
C ALA A 57 10.26 -13.06 -9.21
N LYS A 58 9.82 -11.93 -9.78
CA LYS A 58 8.48 -11.79 -10.35
C LYS A 58 8.28 -12.69 -11.57
N HIS A 59 9.29 -12.86 -12.40
CA HIS A 59 9.23 -13.81 -13.52
C HIS A 59 9.06 -15.24 -13.01
N TYR A 60 9.86 -15.67 -12.03
CA TYR A 60 9.75 -16.99 -11.41
C TYR A 60 8.33 -17.26 -10.88
N VAL A 61 7.77 -16.34 -10.09
CA VAL A 61 6.41 -16.48 -9.54
C VAL A 61 5.36 -16.57 -10.65
N ARG A 62 5.48 -15.80 -11.74
CA ARG A 62 4.54 -15.88 -12.87
C ARG A 62 4.61 -17.23 -13.58
N GLU A 63 5.80 -17.77 -13.83
CA GLU A 63 5.95 -19.08 -14.45
C GLU A 63 5.36 -20.19 -13.56
N LYS A 64 5.62 -20.13 -12.25
CA LYS A 64 5.03 -21.06 -11.28
C LYS A 64 3.51 -20.92 -11.18
N GLY A 65 2.99 -19.70 -11.15
CA GLY A 65 1.56 -19.42 -11.12
C GLY A 65 0.82 -19.90 -12.38
N ARG A 66 1.47 -19.87 -13.56
CA ARG A 66 0.88 -20.47 -14.77
C ARG A 66 0.71 -21.99 -14.66
N MET A 67 1.58 -22.67 -13.92
CA MET A 67 1.48 -24.11 -13.70
C MET A 67 0.44 -24.43 -12.62
N ARG A 68 0.41 -23.65 -11.54
CA ARG A 68 -0.49 -23.87 -10.40
C ARG A 68 -0.81 -22.55 -9.71
N ASP A 69 -2.10 -22.18 -9.72
CA ASP A 69 -2.60 -21.00 -9.02
C ASP A 69 -3.88 -21.33 -8.26
N ALA A 70 -4.03 -20.72 -7.08
CA ALA A 70 -5.22 -20.80 -6.27
C ALA A 70 -6.00 -19.51 -6.37
N VAL A 71 -7.31 -19.64 -6.58
CA VAL A 71 -8.17 -18.55 -6.99
C VAL A 71 -9.42 -18.54 -6.12
N GLY A 72 -10.10 -19.69 -6.01
CA GLY A 72 -11.29 -19.84 -5.16
C GLY A 72 -10.94 -20.22 -3.73
N ALA A 73 -11.89 -20.08 -2.81
CA ALA A 73 -11.72 -20.48 -1.41
C ALA A 73 -11.43 -21.99 -1.23
N SER A 74 -11.89 -22.83 -2.16
CA SER A 74 -11.69 -24.28 -2.14
C SER A 74 -10.39 -24.76 -2.80
N ASP A 75 -9.64 -23.87 -3.44
CA ASP A 75 -8.39 -24.23 -4.11
C ASP A 75 -7.28 -24.49 -3.06
N ASP A 76 -6.27 -25.28 -3.42
CA ASP A 76 -5.09 -25.50 -2.56
C ASP A 76 -4.16 -24.28 -2.59
N TRP A 77 -4.51 -23.26 -1.81
CA TRP A 77 -3.75 -22.03 -1.66
C TRP A 77 -2.35 -22.26 -1.11
N HIS A 78 -2.22 -23.09 -0.08
CA HIS A 78 -0.93 -23.38 0.52
C HIS A 78 0.02 -24.05 -0.48
N GLY A 79 -0.45 -25.11 -1.15
CA GLY A 79 0.33 -25.79 -2.18
C GLY A 79 0.67 -24.91 -3.37
N SER A 80 -0.21 -23.98 -3.76
CA SER A 80 0.05 -23.04 -4.86
C SER A 80 1.12 -22.01 -4.50
N LEU A 81 1.05 -21.41 -3.31
CA LEU A 81 2.07 -20.48 -2.82
C LEU A 81 3.43 -21.17 -2.61
N ARG A 82 3.44 -22.41 -2.14
CA ARG A 82 4.65 -23.23 -2.01
C ARG A 82 5.27 -23.57 -3.37
N GLU A 83 4.47 -23.86 -4.40
CA GLU A 83 4.97 -24.08 -5.76
C GLU A 83 5.61 -22.81 -6.35
N MET A 84 5.08 -21.64 -5.99
CA MET A 84 5.70 -20.32 -6.29
C MET A 84 6.95 -20.04 -5.46
N GLY A 85 7.32 -20.95 -4.54
CA GLY A 85 8.52 -20.87 -3.72
C GLY A 85 8.42 -19.94 -2.51
N MET A 86 7.20 -19.59 -2.10
CA MET A 86 6.99 -18.79 -0.90
C MET A 86 7.27 -19.60 0.37
N SER A 87 7.76 -18.95 1.43
CA SER A 87 8.05 -19.58 2.70
C SER A 87 6.79 -20.03 3.45
N ASP A 88 6.93 -20.97 4.38
CA ASP A 88 5.80 -21.42 5.22
C ASP A 88 5.28 -20.29 6.11
N ASP A 89 6.18 -19.41 6.57
CA ASP A 89 5.80 -18.23 7.34
C ASP A 89 4.93 -17.27 6.51
N PHE A 90 5.36 -16.96 5.28
CA PHE A 90 4.55 -16.15 4.36
C PHE A 90 3.18 -16.78 4.11
N CYS A 91 3.13 -18.08 3.81
CA CYS A 91 1.88 -18.81 3.60
C CYS A 91 0.96 -18.68 4.82
N ARG A 92 1.48 -18.92 6.03
CA ARG A 92 0.71 -18.81 7.27
C ARG A 92 0.10 -17.42 7.46
N ARG A 93 0.84 -16.34 7.17
CA ARG A 93 0.35 -14.96 7.32
C ARG A 93 -0.70 -14.59 6.27
N VAL A 94 -0.49 -15.01 5.02
CA VAL A 94 -1.42 -14.72 3.91
C VAL A 94 -2.72 -15.48 4.07
N LEU A 95 -2.67 -16.72 4.58
CA LEU A 95 -3.81 -17.62 4.74
C LEU A 95 -4.54 -17.45 6.08
N ASP A 96 -4.25 -16.40 6.85
CA ASP A 96 -5.01 -16.07 8.05
C ASP A 96 -6.49 -15.82 7.67
N PRO A 97 -7.45 -16.61 8.21
CA PRO A 97 -8.87 -16.48 7.90
C PRO A 97 -9.44 -15.08 8.18
N ALA A 98 -8.81 -14.29 9.05
CA ALA A 98 -9.22 -12.91 9.32
C ALA A 98 -9.15 -12.02 8.06
N PHE A 99 -8.38 -12.42 7.04
CA PHE A 99 -8.20 -11.68 5.79
C PHE A 99 -8.90 -12.32 4.58
N ASP A 100 -9.72 -13.35 4.75
CA ASP A 100 -10.38 -14.05 3.63
C ASP A 100 -11.14 -13.10 2.69
N SER A 101 -11.81 -12.08 3.25
CA SER A 101 -12.57 -11.10 2.47
C SER A 101 -11.71 -10.26 1.53
N VAL A 102 -10.43 -10.07 1.84
CA VAL A 102 -9.46 -9.36 0.98
C VAL A 102 -8.65 -10.36 0.17
N ARG A 103 -8.13 -11.42 0.78
CA ARG A 103 -7.34 -12.46 0.14
C ARG A 103 -8.06 -13.05 -1.08
N LEU A 104 -9.36 -13.28 -1.02
CA LEU A 104 -10.12 -13.88 -2.13
C LEU A 104 -10.46 -12.90 -3.26
N THR A 105 -10.13 -11.60 -3.10
CA THR A 105 -10.33 -10.60 -4.17
C THR A 105 -9.31 -10.71 -5.29
N GLU A 106 -8.27 -11.52 -5.13
CA GLU A 106 -7.26 -11.82 -6.16
C GLU A 106 -6.70 -13.25 -5.96
N CYS A 107 -5.88 -13.74 -6.90
CA CYS A 107 -5.30 -15.09 -6.83
C CYS A 107 -4.02 -15.15 -5.98
N ALA A 108 -3.56 -16.37 -5.68
CA ALA A 108 -2.31 -16.61 -4.96
C ALA A 108 -1.10 -15.99 -5.70
N CYS A 109 -1.04 -16.14 -7.03
CA CYS A 109 0.02 -15.54 -7.84
C CYS A 109 0.04 -14.01 -7.72
N PHE A 110 -1.12 -13.37 -7.70
CA PHE A 110 -1.22 -11.92 -7.54
C PHE A 110 -0.65 -11.49 -6.17
N TRP A 111 -1.09 -12.14 -5.09
CA TRP A 111 -0.64 -11.75 -3.75
C TRP A 111 0.84 -12.00 -3.52
N ALA A 112 1.42 -13.05 -4.10
CA ALA A 112 2.87 -13.25 -4.10
C ALA A 112 3.59 -12.09 -4.82
N LEU A 113 3.14 -11.71 -6.02
CA LEU A 113 3.73 -10.61 -6.79
C LEU A 113 3.59 -9.25 -6.09
N ASP A 114 2.40 -8.92 -5.57
CA ASP A 114 2.17 -7.66 -4.85
C ASP A 114 3.00 -7.59 -3.56
N THR A 115 3.23 -8.73 -2.88
CA THR A 115 4.12 -8.79 -1.72
C THR A 115 5.57 -8.46 -2.08
N ILE A 116 6.07 -9.02 -3.19
CA ILE A 116 7.42 -8.74 -3.68
C ILE A 116 7.57 -7.25 -4.03
N ASP A 117 6.59 -6.67 -4.72
CA ASP A 117 6.56 -5.25 -5.06
C ASP A 117 6.51 -4.37 -3.79
N GLU A 118 5.74 -4.78 -2.79
CA GLU A 118 5.64 -4.08 -1.51
C GLU A 118 6.96 -4.12 -0.72
N ALA A 119 7.60 -5.28 -0.65
CA ALA A 119 8.91 -5.46 -0.03
C ALA A 119 9.99 -4.61 -0.71
N PHE A 120 10.00 -4.60 -2.06
CA PHE A 120 10.93 -3.80 -2.84
C PHE A 120 10.70 -2.30 -2.63
N ALA A 121 9.44 -1.84 -2.66
CA ALA A 121 9.10 -0.44 -2.40
C ALA A 121 9.51 0.01 -0.99
N TYR A 122 9.33 -0.87 0.01
CA TYR A 122 9.76 -0.61 1.37
C TYR A 122 11.27 -0.38 1.47
N LEU A 123 12.06 -1.32 0.95
CA LEU A 123 13.52 -1.24 1.04
C LEU A 123 14.09 -0.10 0.18
N SER A 124 13.52 0.14 -1.00
CA SER A 124 13.92 1.27 -1.85
C SER A 124 13.69 2.62 -1.16
N SER A 125 12.57 2.77 -0.45
CA SER A 125 12.29 3.97 0.34
C SER A 125 13.25 4.12 1.52
N LEU A 126 13.58 3.01 2.19
CA LEU A 126 14.53 3.01 3.30
C LEU A 126 15.94 3.42 2.83
N ASP A 127 16.42 2.83 1.74
CA ASP A 127 17.71 3.16 1.13
C ASP A 127 17.77 4.66 0.74
N HIS A 128 16.73 5.16 0.06
CA HIS A 128 16.65 6.58 -0.29
C HIS A 128 16.78 7.50 0.93
N ARG A 129 16.08 7.17 2.03
CA ARG A 129 16.14 7.94 3.28
C ARG A 129 17.53 7.87 3.94
N ILE A 130 18.21 6.74 3.87
CA ILE A 130 19.58 6.58 4.40
C ILE A 130 20.54 7.43 3.57
N GLN A 131 20.46 7.36 2.24
CA GLN A 131 21.31 8.16 1.34
C GLN A 131 21.10 9.66 1.53
N GLN A 132 19.84 10.11 1.67
CA GLN A 132 19.52 11.51 1.95
C GLN A 132 20.15 11.99 3.26
N LYS A 133 20.05 11.19 4.34
CA LYS A 133 20.67 11.51 5.62
C LYS A 133 22.19 11.62 5.52
N ARG A 134 22.85 10.70 4.80
CA ARG A 134 24.31 10.73 4.58
C ARG A 134 24.72 12.02 3.86
N ARG A 135 24.04 12.39 2.78
CA ARG A 135 24.28 13.65 2.05
C ARG A 135 24.12 14.89 2.94
N MET A 136 23.08 14.93 3.78
CA MET A 136 22.88 16.05 4.71
C MET A 136 24.00 16.16 5.76
N GLN A 137 24.50 15.02 6.26
CA GLN A 137 25.62 15.00 7.21
C GLN A 137 26.93 15.46 6.57
N GLU A 138 27.19 15.08 5.32
CA GLU A 138 28.36 15.54 4.56
C GLU A 138 28.33 17.04 4.30
N ILE A 139 27.17 17.61 3.91
CA ILE A 139 27.01 19.06 3.73
C ILE A 139 27.27 19.82 5.03
N SER A 140 26.77 19.30 6.17
CA SER A 140 27.01 19.92 7.48
C SER A 140 28.50 19.95 7.84
N ARG A 141 29.27 18.92 7.45
CA ARG A 141 30.71 18.85 7.67
C ARG A 141 31.52 19.81 6.79
N MET A 142 31.06 20.14 5.58
CA MET A 142 31.73 21.15 4.74
C MET A 142 31.65 22.58 5.32
N GLY A 143 30.76 22.82 6.29
CA GLY A 143 30.70 24.08 7.04
C GLY A 143 31.51 24.07 8.34
N SER A 144 32.09 22.93 8.74
CA SER A 144 33.02 22.87 9.87
C SER A 144 34.41 23.33 9.43
N PRO A 145 35.10 24.17 10.22
CA PRO A 145 36.47 24.55 9.91
C PRO A 145 37.34 23.29 9.81
N ASP A 146 38.27 23.33 8.85
CA ASP A 146 39.26 22.29 8.55
C ASP A 146 39.88 21.72 9.85
N GLU A 147 40.00 20.38 9.95
CA GLU A 147 40.58 19.68 11.11
C GLU A 147 42.02 20.13 11.40
N SER A 148 42.70 20.75 10.43
CA SER A 148 44.01 21.37 10.59
C SER A 148 43.98 22.71 11.36
N VAL A 149 42.80 23.31 11.56
CA VAL A 149 42.63 24.50 12.39
C VAL A 149 42.52 24.05 13.83
N LEU A 150 43.66 24.06 14.54
CA LEU A 150 43.71 23.86 15.99
C LEU A 150 42.62 24.71 16.65
N PRO A 151 41.77 24.12 17.53
CA PRO A 151 40.72 24.87 18.20
C PRO A 151 41.37 26.05 18.91
N ARG A 152 41.06 27.27 18.44
CA ARG A 152 41.52 28.48 19.13
C ARG A 152 41.01 28.39 20.56
N PRO A 153 41.87 28.58 21.58
CA PRO A 153 41.43 28.65 22.97
C PRO A 153 40.27 29.63 23.04
N GLY A 154 39.10 29.14 23.44
CA GLY A 154 37.89 29.96 23.48
C GLY A 154 38.18 31.21 24.29
N ILE A 155 38.17 32.38 23.62
CA ILE A 155 38.21 33.66 24.32
C ILE A 155 36.97 33.68 25.18
N ARG A 156 37.18 33.57 26.49
CA ARG A 156 36.14 33.56 27.50
C ARG A 156 35.54 34.97 27.52
N SER A 157 34.53 35.22 26.69
CA SER A 157 33.71 36.43 26.77
C SER A 157 33.05 36.46 28.14
N GLN A 158 33.64 37.26 29.04
CA GLN A 158 32.99 37.64 30.27
C GLN A 158 31.82 38.56 29.92
N GLY A 159 30.61 38.15 30.30
CA GLY A 159 29.48 39.06 30.42
C GLY A 159 28.62 39.20 29.17
N LEU A 160 27.81 38.17 28.89
CA LEU A 160 26.41 38.35 28.52
C LEU A 160 25.65 37.06 28.87
N GLN A 161 24.47 37.27 29.42
CA GLN A 161 23.63 36.28 30.10
C GLN A 161 23.37 35.02 29.27
N PRO A 162 23.13 33.85 29.91
CA PRO A 162 22.82 32.61 29.21
C PRO A 162 21.41 32.68 28.62
N GLY A 163 21.30 33.27 27.43
CA GLY A 163 20.16 33.09 26.54
C GLY A 163 20.20 31.65 26.05
N GLY A 164 19.21 30.85 26.47
CA GLY A 164 19.12 29.43 26.18
C GLY A 164 19.36 29.14 24.71
N ALA A 165 20.26 28.19 24.45
CA ALA A 165 20.37 27.58 23.14
C ALA A 165 18.99 27.06 22.76
N ALA A 166 18.34 27.74 21.80
CA ALA A 166 17.09 27.28 21.25
C ALA A 166 17.34 25.85 20.74
N PRO A 167 16.59 24.84 21.21
CA PRO A 167 16.65 23.54 20.61
C PRO A 167 16.39 23.72 19.12
N ILE A 168 17.27 23.14 18.29
CA ILE A 168 16.99 22.97 16.86
C ILE A 168 15.55 22.45 16.79
N PRO A 169 14.63 23.13 16.09
CA PRO A 169 13.28 22.64 15.95
C PRO A 169 13.35 21.39 15.08
N THR A 170 13.63 20.25 15.70
CA THR A 170 13.04 19.00 15.26
C THR A 170 11.57 19.33 15.22
N LEU A 171 11.00 19.39 14.00
CA LEU A 171 9.57 19.51 13.78
C LEU A 171 8.92 18.28 14.42
N ALA A 172 8.77 18.31 15.74
CA ALA A 172 7.86 17.49 16.49
C ALA A 172 6.49 18.06 16.14
N LEU A 173 6.03 17.71 14.94
CA LEU A 173 4.65 17.91 14.54
C LEU A 173 3.84 17.08 15.53
N VAL A 174 3.26 17.77 16.51
CA VAL A 174 2.34 17.17 17.45
C VAL A 174 1.19 16.63 16.62
N ALA A 175 1.18 15.30 16.54
CA ALA A 175 0.22 14.46 15.88
C ALA A 175 -1.19 14.73 16.41
N THR A 176 -1.90 15.68 15.80
CA THR A 176 -3.34 15.80 16.03
C THR A 176 -4.01 14.64 15.32
N PRO A 177 -4.83 13.83 16.03
CA PRO A 177 -5.56 12.76 15.38
C PRO A 177 -6.42 13.36 14.25
N PRO A 178 -6.58 12.64 13.13
CA PRO A 178 -7.41 13.10 12.03
C PRO A 178 -8.84 13.30 12.54
N PRO A 179 -9.52 14.36 12.09
CA PRO A 179 -10.90 14.61 12.48
C PRO A 179 -11.81 13.49 11.97
N GLU A 180 -12.81 13.10 12.77
CA GLU A 180 -13.81 12.12 12.32
C GLU A 180 -14.72 12.69 11.23
N GLN A 181 -14.92 14.01 11.25
CA GLN A 181 -15.73 14.74 10.28
C GLN A 181 -15.12 16.12 10.04
N VAL A 182 -15.28 16.63 8.83
CA VAL A 182 -14.89 17.99 8.46
C VAL A 182 -16.08 18.69 7.84
N GLU A 183 -16.42 19.88 8.34
CA GLU A 183 -17.56 20.65 7.86
C GLU A 183 -17.45 20.92 6.35
N GLY A 184 -18.58 20.80 5.64
CA GLY A 184 -18.64 20.97 4.18
C GLY A 184 -17.93 19.89 3.35
N ARG A 185 -17.38 18.86 3.98
CA ARG A 185 -16.63 17.78 3.32
C ARG A 185 -17.19 16.41 3.66
N THR A 186 -16.79 15.42 2.87
CA THR A 186 -17.08 14.00 3.05
C THR A 186 -15.79 13.24 3.27
N MET A 187 -15.75 12.41 4.32
CA MET A 187 -14.57 11.61 4.66
C MET A 187 -14.50 10.35 3.81
N PHE A 188 -13.30 10.07 3.29
CA PHE A 188 -12.97 8.85 2.57
C PHE A 188 -11.70 8.22 3.11
N TYR A 189 -11.58 6.91 2.89
CA TYR A 189 -10.54 6.06 3.45
C TYR A 189 -9.91 5.19 2.37
N LYS A 190 -8.61 4.92 2.51
CA LYS A 190 -7.89 3.89 1.75
C LYS A 190 -6.84 3.21 2.64
N GLY A 191 -6.85 1.89 2.67
CA GLY A 191 -5.85 1.10 3.39
C GLY A 191 -4.67 0.72 2.51
N GLY A 192 -3.50 0.53 3.13
CA GLY A 192 -2.31 -0.01 2.47
C GLY A 192 -1.07 0.13 3.34
N SER A 193 0.11 0.03 2.74
CA SER A 193 1.35 0.38 3.43
C SER A 193 1.51 1.88 3.56
N GLN A 194 2.14 2.30 4.65
CA GLN A 194 2.44 3.69 4.94
C GLN A 194 3.27 4.32 3.82
N ILE A 195 4.32 3.65 3.34
CA ILE A 195 5.22 4.20 2.31
C ILE A 195 4.47 4.49 1.01
N ARG A 196 3.61 3.57 0.58
CA ARG A 196 2.81 3.75 -0.64
C ARG A 196 1.70 4.78 -0.50
N LEU A 197 1.17 4.98 0.71
CA LEU A 197 0.17 6.03 0.96
C LEU A 197 0.81 7.41 1.14
N GLU A 198 2.00 7.48 1.74
CA GLU A 198 2.77 8.73 1.85
C GLU A 198 3.25 9.23 0.49
N SER A 199 3.49 8.34 -0.48
CA SER A 199 3.90 8.74 -1.84
C SER A 199 2.83 9.53 -2.62
N CYS A 200 1.61 9.68 -2.09
CA CYS A 200 0.59 10.56 -2.66
C CYS A 200 0.81 12.02 -2.29
N VAL A 201 1.70 12.31 -1.35
CA VAL A 201 1.90 13.65 -0.81
C VAL A 201 3.33 14.06 -1.12
N ALA A 202 3.48 15.10 -1.94
CA ALA A 202 4.79 15.66 -2.22
C ALA A 202 5.31 16.48 -1.02
N ASP A 203 6.60 16.81 -1.05
CA ASP A 203 7.26 17.56 0.03
C ASP A 203 6.67 18.96 0.27
N ASP A 204 6.06 19.56 -0.76
CA ASP A 204 5.37 20.85 -0.68
C ASP A 204 3.91 20.73 -0.15
N GLY A 205 3.45 19.50 0.11
CA GLY A 205 2.10 19.20 0.56
C GLY A 205 1.06 19.11 -0.56
N THR A 206 1.48 19.19 -1.82
CA THR A 206 0.59 18.87 -2.95
C THR A 206 0.23 17.39 -2.94
N ILE A 207 -0.99 17.10 -3.36
CA ILE A 207 -1.51 15.74 -3.42
C ILE A 207 -1.46 15.28 -4.87
N ASN A 208 -1.03 14.04 -5.05
CA ASN A 208 -1.06 13.33 -6.32
C ASN A 208 -1.73 11.97 -6.07
N MET A 209 -3.07 11.94 -6.08
CA MET A 209 -3.80 10.68 -5.93
C MET A 209 -3.63 9.76 -7.13
N PHE A 210 -3.21 10.29 -8.28
CA PHE A 210 -2.91 9.49 -9.47
C PHE A 210 -1.79 8.46 -9.21
N ALA A 211 -0.86 8.76 -8.30
CA ALA A 211 0.14 7.80 -7.81
C ALA A 211 -0.48 6.54 -7.16
N ARG A 212 -1.78 6.56 -6.83
CA ARG A 212 -2.55 5.45 -6.25
C ARG A 212 -3.58 4.84 -7.18
N ARG A 213 -3.45 5.10 -8.49
CA ARG A 213 -4.30 4.43 -9.47
C ARG A 213 -4.17 2.91 -9.34
N SER A 214 -5.30 2.22 -9.44
CA SER A 214 -5.31 0.78 -9.63
C SER A 214 -4.98 0.44 -11.08
N SER A 215 -4.35 -0.71 -11.31
CA SER A 215 -4.07 -1.21 -12.66
C SER A 215 -5.17 -2.18 -13.08
N ALA A 216 -5.59 -2.10 -14.35
CA ALA A 216 -6.61 -2.99 -14.89
C ALA A 216 -6.15 -4.46 -14.86
N PRO A 217 -7.08 -5.42 -14.75
CA PRO A 217 -8.52 -5.18 -14.55
C PRO A 217 -8.90 -5.05 -13.07
N THR A 218 -9.82 -4.15 -12.79
CA THR A 218 -10.48 -4.00 -11.47
C THR A 218 -11.99 -4.00 -11.65
N ASP A 219 -12.75 -3.80 -10.57
CA ASP A 219 -14.22 -3.88 -10.58
C ASP A 219 -14.89 -3.05 -11.68
N PHE A 220 -14.39 -1.84 -11.93
CA PHE A 220 -14.99 -0.92 -12.92
C PHE A 220 -14.02 -0.56 -14.06
N HIS A 221 -12.89 -1.26 -14.19
CA HIS A 221 -11.80 -0.88 -15.08
C HIS A 221 -11.61 -1.91 -16.19
N LEU A 222 -12.12 -1.63 -17.39
CA LEU A 222 -12.16 -2.58 -18.50
C LEU A 222 -10.81 -2.81 -19.18
N THR A 223 -10.10 -1.73 -19.54
CA THR A 223 -8.87 -1.86 -20.33
C THR A 223 -7.87 -0.74 -20.06
N ASN A 224 -8.25 0.53 -20.25
CA ASN A 224 -7.36 1.68 -20.08
C ASN A 224 -8.11 2.81 -19.38
N GLY A 225 -7.60 3.22 -18.22
CA GLY A 225 -8.26 4.20 -17.37
C GLY A 225 -7.48 4.40 -16.07
N HIS A 226 -7.77 5.50 -15.38
CA HIS A 226 -7.03 5.91 -14.20
C HIS A 226 -7.99 5.91 -13.03
N TYR A 227 -8.21 4.74 -12.46
CA TYR A 227 -9.18 4.55 -11.40
C TYR A 227 -8.51 4.72 -10.04
N VAL A 228 -9.00 5.67 -9.25
CA VAL A 228 -8.65 5.72 -7.82
C VAL A 228 -9.86 5.27 -7.02
N TYR A 229 -9.66 4.18 -6.27
CA TYR A 229 -10.67 3.60 -5.41
C TYR A 229 -10.49 4.07 -3.96
N LEU A 230 -11.56 4.68 -3.45
CA LEU A 230 -11.75 5.09 -2.06
C LEU A 230 -13.00 4.42 -1.49
N THR A 231 -13.19 4.52 -0.17
CA THR A 231 -14.43 4.07 0.48
C THR A 231 -14.81 5.02 1.61
N LYS A 232 -16.10 5.14 1.91
CA LYS A 232 -16.58 5.83 3.13
C LYS A 232 -16.52 4.91 4.36
N GLN A 233 -16.27 3.62 4.19
CA GLN A 233 -16.27 2.62 5.25
C GLN A 233 -14.85 2.38 5.74
N ARG A 234 -14.50 3.00 6.87
CA ARG A 234 -13.16 2.88 7.50
C ARG A 234 -12.75 1.43 7.76
N GLU A 235 -13.70 0.55 8.07
CA GLU A 235 -13.47 -0.88 8.28
C GLU A 235 -12.82 -1.55 7.07
N ILE A 236 -13.27 -1.26 5.84
CA ILE A 236 -12.67 -1.82 4.62
C ILE A 236 -11.20 -1.38 4.52
N ALA A 237 -10.95 -0.08 4.67
CA ALA A 237 -9.59 0.45 4.62
C ALA A 237 -8.70 -0.19 5.70
N HIS A 238 -9.23 -0.42 6.90
CA HIS A 238 -8.50 -1.08 7.97
C HIS A 238 -8.15 -2.53 7.62
N THR A 239 -9.07 -3.31 7.06
CA THR A 239 -8.81 -4.70 6.64
C THR A 239 -7.72 -4.77 5.58
N TYR A 240 -7.77 -3.91 4.54
CA TYR A 240 -6.72 -3.85 3.52
C TYR A 240 -5.36 -3.45 4.12
N ALA A 241 -5.33 -2.49 5.04
CA ALA A 241 -4.08 -2.05 5.67
C ALA A 241 -3.45 -3.18 6.50
N ARG A 242 -4.23 -3.85 7.34
CA ARG A 242 -3.74 -4.98 8.15
C ARG A 242 -3.29 -6.17 7.30
N PHE A 243 -3.95 -6.41 6.17
CA PHE A 243 -3.52 -7.47 5.27
C PHE A 243 -2.16 -7.18 4.63
N VAL A 244 -1.83 -5.91 4.35
CA VAL A 244 -0.50 -5.53 3.86
C VAL A 244 0.57 -5.78 4.93
N GLU A 245 0.35 -5.34 6.16
CA GLU A 245 1.27 -5.58 7.28
C GLU A 245 1.44 -7.06 7.61
N ALA A 246 0.37 -7.85 7.54
CA ALA A 246 0.47 -9.30 7.70
C ALA A 246 1.38 -9.94 6.63
N ARG A 247 1.30 -9.50 5.37
CA ARG A 247 2.12 -10.05 4.29
C ARG A 247 3.57 -9.58 4.35
N VAL A 248 3.81 -8.34 4.74
CA VAL A 248 5.14 -7.73 4.83
C VAL A 248 5.28 -7.03 6.21
N PRO A 249 5.66 -7.76 7.28
CA PRO A 249 5.66 -7.22 8.64
C PRO A 249 6.53 -5.99 8.87
N SER A 250 7.60 -5.83 8.08
CA SER A 250 8.44 -4.62 8.15
C SER A 250 7.75 -3.39 7.56
N SER A 251 6.78 -3.59 6.66
CA SER A 251 6.02 -2.52 6.03
C SER A 251 4.85 -2.12 6.93
N LYS A 252 4.95 -0.93 7.52
CA LYS A 252 3.93 -0.42 8.43
C LYS A 252 2.60 -0.24 7.71
N ALA A 253 1.52 -0.80 8.25
CA ALA A 253 0.17 -0.51 7.76
C ALA A 253 -0.23 0.93 8.07
N ALA A 254 -0.99 1.53 7.16
CA ALA A 254 -1.60 2.84 7.37
C ALA A 254 -2.96 2.95 6.68
N ILE A 255 -3.73 3.93 7.14
CA ILE A 255 -4.96 4.39 6.51
C ILE A 255 -4.74 5.82 6.03
N LEU A 256 -4.93 6.03 4.74
CA LEU A 256 -5.10 7.35 4.15
C LEU A 256 -6.54 7.80 4.41
N GLN A 257 -6.67 8.96 5.01
CA GLN A 257 -7.92 9.66 5.28
C GLN A 257 -7.91 10.95 4.46
N ILE A 258 -8.97 11.19 3.71
CA ILE A 258 -9.11 12.39 2.89
C ILE A 258 -10.51 12.98 3.06
N ALA A 259 -10.58 14.28 3.30
CA ALA A 259 -11.84 15.01 3.39
C ALA A 259 -12.08 15.73 2.06
N ILE A 260 -13.00 15.24 1.23
CA ILE A 260 -13.28 15.79 -0.10
C ILE A 260 -14.48 16.75 -0.01
N PRO A 261 -14.43 17.95 -0.61
CA PRO A 261 -15.58 18.85 -0.70
C PRO A 261 -16.83 18.14 -1.22
N ARG A 262 -17.98 18.41 -0.59
CA ARG A 262 -19.24 17.73 -0.90
C ARG A 262 -19.67 17.95 -2.34
N ASP A 263 -19.55 19.17 -2.87
CA ASP A 263 -19.84 19.51 -4.27
C ASP A 263 -19.03 18.68 -5.29
N LEU A 264 -17.84 18.18 -4.92
CA LEU A 264 -17.05 17.30 -5.78
C LEU A 264 -17.48 15.82 -5.72
N VAL A 265 -18.34 15.42 -4.78
CA VAL A 265 -18.74 14.00 -4.56
C VAL A 265 -20.23 13.78 -4.29
N ASP A 266 -21.06 14.83 -4.35
CA ASP A 266 -22.49 14.75 -3.97
C ASP A 266 -23.38 14.13 -5.06
N ASP A 267 -22.93 14.08 -6.30
CA ASP A 267 -23.67 13.50 -7.44
C ASP A 267 -22.89 12.35 -8.09
N PRO A 268 -22.62 11.24 -7.36
CA PRO A 268 -22.06 10.06 -7.97
C PRO A 268 -23.10 9.34 -8.83
N LEU A 269 -22.66 8.67 -9.89
CA LEU A 269 -23.50 7.64 -10.50
C LEU A 269 -23.42 6.38 -9.64
N GLU A 270 -24.56 5.86 -9.19
CA GLU A 270 -24.60 4.61 -8.42
C GLU A 270 -24.96 3.42 -9.32
N ILE A 271 -24.37 2.27 -9.04
CA ILE A 271 -24.63 1.02 -9.78
C ILE A 271 -24.87 -0.14 -8.81
N PHE A 272 -25.97 -0.86 -9.05
CA PHE A 272 -26.40 -2.01 -8.25
C PHE A 272 -27.08 -3.06 -9.14
N GLY A 273 -27.47 -4.19 -8.53
CA GLY A 273 -28.28 -5.20 -9.19
C GLY A 273 -27.59 -5.82 -10.40
N ASP A 274 -28.34 -5.99 -11.49
CA ASP A 274 -27.88 -6.70 -12.67
C ASP A 274 -26.88 -5.88 -13.51
N ASP A 275 -27.06 -4.56 -13.58
CA ASP A 275 -26.09 -3.68 -14.23
C ASP A 275 -24.73 -3.74 -13.53
N TRP A 276 -24.71 -3.77 -12.19
CA TRP A 276 -23.46 -3.97 -11.43
C TRP A 276 -22.81 -5.31 -11.79
N ARG A 277 -23.56 -6.41 -11.74
CA ARG A 277 -23.01 -7.75 -12.07
C ARG A 277 -22.45 -7.79 -13.48
N GLU A 278 -23.16 -7.20 -14.43
CA GLU A 278 -22.74 -7.18 -15.82
C GLU A 278 -21.49 -6.33 -16.03
N LEU A 279 -21.40 -5.15 -15.40
CA LEU A 279 -20.21 -4.31 -15.47
C LEU A 279 -18.99 -5.00 -14.84
N ILE A 280 -19.14 -5.58 -13.64
CA ILE A 280 -18.05 -6.34 -12.99
C ILE A 280 -17.59 -7.48 -13.89
N TRP A 281 -18.54 -8.24 -14.43
CA TRP A 281 -18.26 -9.38 -15.31
C TRP A 281 -17.43 -8.97 -16.52
N HIS A 282 -17.82 -7.90 -17.21
CA HIS A 282 -17.08 -7.38 -18.36
C HIS A 282 -15.70 -6.83 -17.96
N SER A 283 -15.62 -6.08 -16.86
CA SER A 283 -14.37 -5.49 -16.37
C SER A 283 -13.34 -6.57 -16.01
N ARG A 284 -13.76 -7.56 -15.22
CA ARG A 284 -12.89 -8.64 -14.74
C ARG A 284 -12.58 -9.68 -15.81
N LYS A 285 -13.44 -9.95 -16.79
CA LYS A 285 -13.11 -10.85 -17.92
C LYS A 285 -12.25 -10.19 -19.02
N GLY A 286 -11.90 -8.91 -18.89
CA GLY A 286 -11.19 -8.19 -19.95
C GLY A 286 -12.02 -8.02 -21.23
N GLY A 287 -13.35 -7.91 -21.07
CA GLY A 287 -14.27 -7.74 -22.17
C GLY A 287 -14.01 -6.45 -22.93
N ARG A 288 -13.73 -6.54 -24.24
CA ARG A 288 -13.42 -5.37 -25.09
C ARG A 288 -14.63 -4.53 -25.47
N ARG A 289 -15.86 -5.08 -25.34
CA ARG A 289 -17.10 -4.40 -25.70
C ARG A 289 -18.08 -4.48 -24.54
N LEU A 290 -18.53 -3.31 -24.09
CA LEU A 290 -19.62 -3.19 -23.16
C LEU A 290 -20.97 -3.17 -23.88
N PRO A 291 -22.00 -3.79 -23.29
CA PRO A 291 -23.40 -3.50 -23.61
C PRO A 291 -23.72 -2.01 -23.52
N ALA A 292 -24.59 -1.52 -24.41
CA ALA A 292 -24.92 -0.09 -24.50
C ALA A 292 -25.55 0.47 -23.21
N ASN A 293 -26.31 -0.34 -22.47
CA ASN A 293 -26.88 0.05 -21.17
C ASN A 293 -25.83 0.34 -20.09
N LEU A 294 -24.61 -0.19 -20.25
CA LEU A 294 -23.53 0.01 -19.29
C LEU A 294 -22.61 1.20 -19.61
N GLN A 295 -22.76 1.80 -20.79
CA GLN A 295 -21.86 2.85 -21.28
C GLN A 295 -21.85 4.07 -20.34
N GLN A 296 -23.00 4.43 -19.78
CA GLN A 296 -23.12 5.52 -18.80
C GLN A 296 -22.22 5.34 -17.56
N TYR A 297 -21.94 4.10 -17.14
CA TYR A 297 -21.16 3.84 -15.92
C TYR A 297 -19.66 4.04 -16.11
N VAL A 298 -19.16 3.78 -17.32
CA VAL A 298 -17.74 4.01 -17.65
C VAL A 298 -17.44 5.45 -18.04
N GLU A 299 -18.46 6.21 -18.38
CA GLU A 299 -18.37 7.65 -18.68
C GLU A 299 -18.54 8.52 -17.42
N ALA A 300 -19.03 7.94 -16.32
CA ALA A 300 -19.22 8.65 -15.06
C ALA A 300 -17.89 9.12 -14.47
N SER A 301 -17.84 10.38 -14.02
CA SER A 301 -16.65 10.92 -13.34
C SER A 301 -16.37 10.19 -12.02
N ILE A 302 -17.44 9.85 -11.30
CA ILE A 302 -17.42 9.08 -10.06
C ILE A 302 -18.51 8.01 -10.15
N LEU A 303 -18.11 6.76 -9.95
CA LEU A 303 -19.02 5.62 -9.89
C LEU A 303 -18.96 4.98 -8.51
N VAL A 304 -20.12 4.68 -7.95
CA VAL A 304 -20.27 4.08 -6.63
C VAL A 304 -21.00 2.78 -6.75
N GLY A 305 -20.44 1.74 -6.13
CA GLY A 305 -21.10 0.44 -6.09
C GLY A 305 -20.48 -0.48 -5.03
N PRO A 306 -21.04 -1.68 -4.89
CA PRO A 306 -20.48 -2.72 -4.04
C PRO A 306 -19.05 -3.09 -4.45
N VAL A 307 -18.23 -3.48 -3.47
CA VAL A 307 -16.93 -4.11 -3.71
C VAL A 307 -17.16 -5.56 -4.09
N CYS A 308 -16.63 -6.00 -5.24
CA CYS A 308 -16.67 -7.41 -5.62
C CYS A 308 -15.67 -8.18 -4.73
N SER A 309 -16.13 -9.30 -4.15
CA SER A 309 -15.25 -10.18 -3.38
C SER A 309 -14.51 -11.21 -4.24
N ASP A 310 -14.91 -11.35 -5.50
CA ASP A 310 -14.39 -12.38 -6.39
C ASP A 310 -13.29 -11.81 -7.28
N GLY A 311 -12.09 -12.38 -7.18
CA GLY A 311 -10.98 -11.95 -8.01
C GLY A 311 -11.14 -12.25 -9.48
N MET A 312 -10.37 -11.53 -10.30
CA MET A 312 -10.41 -11.62 -11.77
C MET A 312 -10.38 -13.08 -12.27
N HIS A 313 -9.45 -13.87 -11.74
CA HIS A 313 -9.28 -15.25 -12.14
C HIS A 313 -10.49 -16.11 -11.76
N LEU A 314 -11.18 -15.82 -10.66
CA LEU A 314 -12.38 -16.56 -10.25
C LEU A 314 -13.51 -16.25 -11.20
N VAL A 315 -13.74 -14.95 -11.44
CA VAL A 315 -14.75 -14.47 -12.39
C VAL A 315 -14.51 -15.07 -13.78
N SER A 316 -13.27 -15.19 -14.23
CA SER A 316 -12.94 -15.81 -15.52
C SER A 316 -13.42 -17.27 -15.64
N ARG A 317 -13.44 -18.01 -14.53
CA ARG A 317 -13.90 -19.41 -14.43
C ARG A 317 -15.41 -19.55 -14.22
N MET A 318 -16.08 -18.50 -13.75
CA MET A 318 -17.53 -18.53 -13.55
C MET A 318 -18.28 -18.66 -14.88
N SER A 319 -19.41 -19.37 -14.81
CA SER A 319 -20.37 -19.52 -15.92
C SER A 319 -21.40 -18.41 -15.98
N ASP A 320 -21.83 -17.91 -14.82
CA ASP A 320 -22.90 -16.92 -14.72
C ASP A 320 -22.46 -15.72 -13.85
N LYS A 321 -22.75 -14.50 -14.31
CA LYS A 321 -22.54 -13.26 -13.56
C LYS A 321 -23.41 -13.19 -12.29
N ALA A 322 -24.49 -13.98 -12.22
CA ALA A 322 -25.33 -14.09 -11.03
C ALA A 322 -24.58 -14.66 -9.81
N GLU A 323 -23.50 -15.41 -10.03
CA GLU A 323 -22.66 -16.01 -8.98
C GLU A 323 -21.76 -14.98 -8.27
N LEU A 324 -21.63 -13.76 -8.83
CA LEU A 324 -20.80 -12.71 -8.26
C LEU A 324 -21.23 -12.33 -6.85
N SER A 325 -20.24 -12.33 -5.98
CA SER A 325 -20.34 -12.03 -4.56
C SER A 325 -19.84 -10.63 -4.25
N MET A 326 -20.44 -10.05 -3.22
CA MET A 326 -20.11 -8.72 -2.71
C MET A 326 -19.38 -8.88 -1.38
N MET A 327 -18.34 -8.07 -1.17
CA MET A 327 -17.68 -7.97 0.13
C MET A 327 -18.71 -7.58 1.20
N LYS A 328 -18.66 -8.26 2.35
CA LYS A 328 -19.48 -7.95 3.52
C LYS A 328 -18.59 -7.43 4.65
N LEU A 329 -19.09 -6.44 5.37
CA LEU A 329 -18.51 -5.97 6.62
C LEU A 329 -18.86 -6.92 7.78
N SER A 330 -18.20 -6.74 8.92
CA SER A 330 -18.45 -7.50 10.15
C SER A 330 -19.92 -7.45 10.61
N ASN A 331 -20.60 -6.32 10.36
CA ASN A 331 -22.02 -6.16 10.67
C ASN A 331 -22.97 -6.77 9.61
N GLY A 332 -22.43 -7.46 8.60
CA GLY A 332 -23.20 -8.08 7.50
C GLY A 332 -23.63 -7.12 6.39
N SER A 333 -23.40 -5.81 6.54
CA SER A 333 -23.68 -4.83 5.49
C SER A 333 -22.70 -4.97 4.32
N LYS A 334 -23.08 -4.45 3.15
CA LYS A 334 -22.25 -4.51 1.94
C LYS A 334 -21.13 -3.49 2.02
N GLY A 335 -19.92 -3.92 1.66
CA GLY A 335 -18.81 -3.02 1.39
C GLY A 335 -19.05 -2.26 0.09
N SER A 336 -18.67 -0.98 0.08
CA SER A 336 -18.84 -0.06 -1.03
C SER A 336 -17.53 0.62 -1.38
N GLN A 337 -17.38 0.97 -2.65
CA GLN A 337 -16.23 1.68 -3.19
C GLN A 337 -16.70 2.84 -4.07
N TRP A 338 -15.86 3.86 -4.08
CA TRP A 338 -15.99 5.08 -4.86
C TRP A 338 -14.84 5.10 -5.85
N ALA A 339 -15.16 4.92 -7.11
CA ALA A 339 -14.20 4.94 -8.20
C ALA A 339 -14.21 6.31 -8.86
N ILE A 340 -13.14 7.06 -8.66
CA ILE A 340 -12.88 8.30 -9.39
C ILE A 340 -12.23 7.89 -10.71
N GLN A 341 -12.94 8.09 -11.82
CA GLN A 341 -12.55 7.58 -13.14
C GLN A 341 -11.98 8.68 -14.06
N SER A 342 -12.44 9.91 -13.88
CA SER A 342 -12.04 11.05 -14.69
C SER A 342 -10.79 11.72 -14.13
N VAL A 343 -9.77 11.89 -14.97
CA VAL A 343 -8.54 12.63 -14.63
C VAL A 343 -8.88 14.06 -14.19
N ALA A 344 -9.78 14.74 -14.90
CA ALA A 344 -10.19 16.11 -14.54
C ALA A 344 -10.87 16.17 -13.16
N ARG A 345 -11.66 15.15 -12.79
CA ARG A 345 -12.25 15.09 -11.44
C ARG A 345 -11.20 14.77 -10.37
N LEU A 346 -10.20 13.95 -10.71
CA LEU A 346 -9.10 13.64 -9.80
C LEU A 346 -8.24 14.89 -9.52
N GLU A 347 -7.91 15.67 -10.54
CA GLU A 347 -7.18 16.94 -10.41
C GLU A 347 -7.95 17.94 -9.52
N GLN A 348 -9.26 18.08 -9.72
CA GLN A 348 -10.12 18.91 -8.85
C GLN A 348 -10.08 18.46 -7.38
N ILE A 349 -10.04 17.15 -7.13
CA ILE A 349 -9.94 16.58 -5.79
C ILE A 349 -8.56 16.85 -5.20
N ASP A 350 -7.49 16.62 -5.95
CA ASP A 350 -6.10 16.84 -5.52
C ASP A 350 -5.89 18.30 -5.10
N ASP A 351 -6.34 19.25 -5.92
CA ASP A 351 -6.27 20.69 -5.63
C ASP A 351 -7.09 21.06 -4.39
N ALA A 352 -8.33 20.60 -4.30
CA ALA A 352 -9.24 20.98 -3.23
C ALA A 352 -8.96 20.27 -1.88
N CYS A 353 -8.15 19.22 -1.89
CA CYS A 353 -7.83 18.44 -0.69
C CYS A 353 -6.46 18.77 -0.08
N SER A 354 -5.71 19.73 -0.63
CA SER A 354 -4.45 20.16 0.00
C SER A 354 -4.67 20.58 1.46
N GLY A 355 -3.92 19.94 2.38
CA GLY A 355 -4.08 20.12 3.82
C GLY A 355 -5.26 19.37 4.48
N PHE A 356 -6.06 18.63 3.71
CA PHE A 356 -7.19 17.79 4.14
C PHE A 356 -6.96 16.30 3.87
N LEU A 357 -5.69 15.88 3.95
CA LEU A 357 -5.25 14.49 3.81
C LEU A 357 -4.35 14.12 4.99
N TRP A 358 -4.61 12.94 5.55
CA TRP A 358 -3.86 12.37 6.66
C TRP A 358 -3.47 10.93 6.34
N VAL A 359 -2.24 10.55 6.66
CA VAL A 359 -1.81 9.14 6.63
C VAL A 359 -1.53 8.72 8.07
N THR A 360 -2.41 7.90 8.61
CA THR A 360 -2.30 7.44 9.99
C THR A 360 -1.88 5.98 10.03
N PRO A 361 -0.83 5.62 10.79
CA PRO A 361 -0.51 4.23 11.06
C PRO A 361 -1.72 3.49 11.62
N VAL A 362 -1.88 2.23 11.24
CA VAL A 362 -2.81 1.35 11.96
C VAL A 362 -2.18 1.09 13.32
N VAL A 363 -2.89 1.45 14.38
CA VAL A 363 -2.44 1.18 15.74
C VAL A 363 -3.23 -0.03 16.18
N ASP A 364 -2.53 -1.13 16.44
CA ASP A 364 -3.15 -2.26 17.08
C ASP A 364 -3.66 -1.82 18.45
N HIS A 365 -4.99 -1.82 18.61
CA HIS A 365 -5.64 -1.45 19.87
C HIS A 365 -5.25 -2.37 21.05
N THR A 366 -4.49 -3.44 20.79
CA THR A 366 -3.86 -4.30 21.81
C THR A 366 -2.68 -3.62 22.52
N THR A 367 -2.10 -2.55 21.97
CA THR A 367 -1.03 -1.79 22.63
C THR A 367 -1.35 -0.29 22.58
N GLY A 368 -1.82 0.26 23.70
CA GLY A 368 -2.26 1.64 23.80
C GLY A 368 -1.18 2.69 23.43
N GLN A 369 -1.64 3.76 22.79
CA GLN A 369 -0.94 5.00 22.36
C GLN A 369 -0.26 4.97 20.98
N GLY A 370 -0.99 5.43 19.95
CA GLY A 370 -0.41 5.78 18.65
C GLY A 370 -0.64 7.26 18.29
N GLN A 371 0.42 7.93 17.84
CA GLN A 371 0.45 9.32 17.35
C GLN A 371 0.36 9.33 15.81
N GLY A 372 -0.66 9.96 15.22
CA GLY A 372 -0.83 10.10 13.76
C GLY A 372 -0.11 11.31 13.14
N ARG A 373 0.60 11.17 12.02
CA ARG A 373 1.33 12.28 11.37
C ARG A 373 0.42 13.11 10.44
N ARG A 374 0.56 14.45 10.47
CA ARG A 374 -0.04 15.38 9.51
C ARG A 374 1.04 15.86 8.52
N VAL A 375 0.70 16.05 7.24
CA VAL A 375 1.54 16.81 6.30
C VAL A 375 0.87 18.18 6.14
N SER A 376 1.60 19.27 6.39
CA SER A 376 1.06 20.63 6.29
C SER A 376 1.70 21.35 5.11
N ALA A 377 0.90 21.73 4.12
CA ALA A 377 1.26 22.78 3.18
C ALA A 377 1.33 24.12 3.94
N ARG A 378 2.36 24.93 3.70
CA ARG A 378 2.46 26.28 4.26
C ARG A 378 1.51 27.20 3.48
N ASN A 379 0.42 27.62 4.11
CA ASN A 379 -0.38 28.75 3.60
C ASN A 379 0.48 30.02 3.69
N THR A 380 1.04 30.45 2.56
CA THR A 380 1.55 31.82 2.40
C THR A 380 0.37 32.64 1.89
N TRP A 381 -0.32 33.29 2.82
CA TRP A 381 -1.23 34.39 2.46
C TRP A 381 -0.36 35.63 2.18
N MET A 382 -0.42 36.15 0.97
CA MET A 382 -0.13 37.56 0.66
C MET A 382 -1.44 38.31 0.48
#